data_AF-E9RY14-F1
#
_entry.id   AF-E9RY14-F1
#
_cell.length_a   1.000
_cell.length_b   1.000
_cell.length_c   1.000
_cell.angle_alpha   90.00
_cell.angle_beta   90.00
_cell.angle_gamma   90.00
#
_symmetry.space_group_name_H-M   'P 1'
#
loop_
_entity.id
_entity.type
_entity.pdbx_description
1 polymer ?
#
loop_
_entity_poly.entity_id
_entity_poly.type
_entity_poly.pdbx_seq_one_letter_code
_entity_poly.pdbx_strand_id
1 'polypeptide(L)'
;MDRRENDRRNRSRAEMLRDRRRRRKRTCLIELLIVLFFIIVVVAVAGIFVWKKYGPSKVKADLNEYYGVDAAEQAAVIVNNTILEQKGIVSDGQFYLPYEAVRQEIDGGFYWNAAEGTLRYTLPLDLVEVPAESKEYTNAGQRESKDYVIVKNIGDQTYIAVDFILEFGNVTAKTYKSPNRVVLFDDWGKVKTTTAKKDTQMRWLAGVKSDILTEVKKGDRVYFIEEEGDWKKVRTEDGIIGYIKSSALKSVKTETITSSSKAPEYTSMTKDYKINLAWHQVTNEIANETLSETIASTQGLTTISPTWFTVADTVGNLNSIASSAYVDTAHAANLEVWALVRDFDGGIDSPEETYQLLSSSLARKTLIDNLMMQVQQYNIDGINVDFEKVSEECGEHFIEFIRELSIECRRNQKVLSVDNYVPMGFNSHYELEEQGKVADYVIIMGYDEHYAGSWESGSVASIDYVENGIRQATKDVSAEKVINAVPFYTRLWEEVPKTEQELAAQAGTEQAQYKMKVTSEALGMQEAEACVAQAGAAVTWDEETQQNYAQWESDGATYKIWLEDSSSIEAKLKLMEKYQLGGVAAWKLGFEKPEIWSVIEKYIK
;
A
#
# COMPACT_ATOMS: atom_id res chain seq x y z
N MET A 1 -84.08 80.47 -50.19
CA MET A 1 -83.11 80.17 -49.10
C MET A 1 -83.65 78.97 -48.34
N ASP A 2 -83.26 77.72 -48.64
CA ASP A 2 -83.60 76.62 -47.69
C ASP A 2 -82.93 75.24 -47.88
N ARG A 3 -81.98 75.06 -48.81
CA ARG A 3 -81.28 73.75 -48.97
C ARG A 3 -79.80 73.74 -48.60
N ARG A 4 -79.17 74.91 -48.37
CA ARG A 4 -77.72 75.02 -48.11
C ARG A 4 -77.34 75.06 -46.62
N GLU A 5 -78.29 75.29 -45.73
CA GLU A 5 -78.01 75.49 -44.30
C GLU A 5 -78.19 74.20 -43.48
N ASN A 6 -79.12 73.32 -43.88
CA ASN A 6 -79.35 72.02 -43.22
C ASN A 6 -78.22 71.00 -43.51
N ASP A 7 -77.58 71.10 -44.67
CA ASP A 7 -76.49 70.21 -45.11
C ASP A 7 -75.16 70.51 -44.40
N ARG A 8 -74.95 71.77 -43.97
CA ARG A 8 -73.76 72.18 -43.20
C ARG A 8 -73.82 71.73 -41.73
N ARG A 9 -75.00 71.75 -41.10
CA ARG A 9 -75.18 71.28 -39.71
C ARG A 9 -75.03 69.76 -39.57
N ASN A 10 -75.51 68.98 -40.52
CA ASN A 10 -75.33 67.51 -40.51
C ASN A 10 -73.89 67.08 -40.83
N ARG A 11 -73.17 67.79 -41.71
CA ARG A 11 -71.72 67.56 -41.94
C ARG A 11 -70.87 67.86 -40.70
N SER A 12 -71.15 68.96 -40.00
CA SER A 12 -70.44 69.34 -38.76
C SER A 12 -70.60 68.30 -37.64
N ARG A 13 -71.81 67.73 -37.46
CA ARG A 13 -72.07 66.70 -36.44
C ARG A 13 -71.44 65.35 -36.78
N ALA A 14 -71.43 64.97 -38.07
CA ALA A 14 -70.80 63.74 -38.56
C ALA A 14 -69.26 63.80 -38.52
N GLU A 15 -68.67 64.97 -38.80
CA GLU A 15 -67.23 65.21 -38.65
C GLU A 15 -66.80 65.17 -37.19
N MET A 16 -67.56 65.79 -36.28
CA MET A 16 -67.27 65.78 -34.84
C MET A 16 -67.36 64.36 -34.22
N LEU A 17 -68.31 63.52 -34.69
CA LEU A 17 -68.44 62.12 -34.29
C LEU A 17 -67.34 61.23 -34.90
N ARG A 18 -66.90 61.49 -36.14
CA ARG A 18 -65.75 60.82 -36.77
C ARG A 18 -64.44 61.17 -36.08
N ASP A 19 -64.27 62.42 -35.65
CA ASP A 19 -63.07 62.89 -34.97
C ASP A 19 -63.00 62.38 -33.52
N ARG A 20 -64.14 62.30 -32.82
CA ARG A 20 -64.26 61.55 -31.54
C ARG A 20 -63.95 60.06 -31.70
N ARG A 21 -64.46 59.38 -32.74
CA ARG A 21 -64.15 57.96 -33.03
C ARG A 21 -62.68 57.74 -33.39
N ARG A 22 -62.05 58.65 -34.16
CA ARG A 22 -60.62 58.60 -34.50
C ARG A 22 -59.74 58.86 -33.28
N ARG A 23 -60.10 59.82 -32.42
CA ARG A 23 -59.43 60.03 -31.13
C ARG A 23 -59.55 58.79 -30.25
N ARG A 24 -60.75 58.25 -30.03
CA ARG A 24 -60.98 57.02 -29.23
C ARG A 24 -60.23 55.79 -29.77
N LYS A 25 -60.17 55.62 -31.10
CA LYS A 25 -59.36 54.55 -31.74
C LYS A 25 -57.86 54.79 -31.55
N ARG A 26 -57.37 56.04 -31.62
CA ARG A 26 -55.97 56.38 -31.34
C ARG A 26 -55.62 56.17 -29.86
N THR A 27 -56.47 56.59 -28.91
CA THR A 27 -56.25 56.32 -27.48
C THR A 27 -56.27 54.83 -27.19
N CYS A 28 -57.23 54.08 -27.75
CA CYS A 28 -57.29 52.63 -27.57
C CYS A 28 -56.07 51.91 -28.21
N LEU A 29 -55.57 52.38 -29.36
CA LEU A 29 -54.34 51.85 -29.96
C LEU A 29 -53.10 52.18 -29.12
N ILE A 30 -53.02 53.38 -28.56
CA ILE A 30 -51.94 53.80 -27.64
C ILE A 30 -52.00 52.98 -26.34
N GLU A 31 -53.18 52.81 -25.75
CA GLU A 31 -53.40 51.96 -24.57
C GLU A 31 -53.01 50.50 -24.85
N LEU A 32 -53.36 49.96 -26.02
CA LEU A 32 -53.00 48.60 -26.42
C LEU A 32 -51.49 48.45 -26.66
N LEU A 33 -50.83 49.45 -27.25
CA LEU A 33 -49.36 49.49 -27.40
C LEU A 33 -48.65 49.61 -26.04
N ILE A 34 -49.21 50.37 -25.09
CA ILE A 34 -48.70 50.46 -23.72
C ILE A 34 -48.83 49.11 -23.02
N VAL A 35 -49.99 48.43 -23.12
CA VAL A 35 -50.18 47.08 -22.56
C VAL A 35 -49.20 46.07 -23.17
N LEU A 36 -49.01 46.10 -24.49
CA LEU A 36 -48.07 45.21 -25.18
C LEU A 36 -46.62 45.46 -24.73
N PHE A 37 -46.23 46.73 -24.57
CA PHE A 37 -44.94 47.12 -24.03
C PHE A 37 -44.75 46.59 -22.60
N PHE A 38 -45.74 46.74 -21.72
CA PHE A 38 -45.70 46.18 -20.37
C PHE A 38 -45.58 44.65 -20.37
N ILE A 39 -46.27 43.94 -21.26
CA ILE A 39 -46.14 42.48 -21.40
C ILE A 39 -44.72 42.09 -21.82
N ILE A 40 -44.14 42.78 -22.81
CA ILE A 40 -42.76 42.53 -23.26
C ILE A 40 -41.77 42.78 -22.10
N VAL A 41 -41.97 43.85 -21.34
CA VAL A 41 -41.15 44.16 -20.16
C VAL A 41 -41.30 43.06 -19.10
N VAL A 42 -42.52 42.60 -18.82
CA VAL A 42 -42.76 41.51 -17.85
C VAL A 42 -42.11 40.20 -18.31
N VAL A 43 -42.22 39.83 -19.59
CA VAL A 43 -41.57 38.63 -20.16
C VAL A 43 -40.05 38.78 -20.13
N ALA A 44 -39.51 39.95 -20.43
CA ALA A 44 -38.08 40.22 -20.35
C ALA A 44 -37.57 40.14 -18.90
N VAL A 45 -38.29 40.72 -17.94
CA VAL A 45 -37.97 40.66 -16.50
C VAL A 45 -38.09 39.23 -15.98
N ALA A 46 -39.14 38.50 -16.35
CA ALA A 46 -39.28 37.08 -16.02
C ALA A 46 -38.16 36.25 -16.64
N GLY A 47 -37.78 36.53 -17.89
CA GLY A 47 -36.64 35.92 -18.58
C GLY A 47 -35.31 36.19 -17.87
N ILE A 48 -35.08 37.42 -17.42
CA ILE A 48 -33.90 37.79 -16.60
C ILE A 48 -33.92 37.03 -15.26
N PHE A 49 -35.08 36.91 -14.61
CA PHE A 49 -35.21 36.19 -13.34
C PHE A 49 -34.95 34.69 -13.51
N VAL A 50 -35.51 34.08 -14.55
CA VAL A 50 -35.28 32.67 -14.92
C VAL A 50 -33.80 32.45 -15.27
N TRP A 51 -33.18 33.34 -16.05
CA TRP A 51 -31.76 33.27 -16.37
C TRP A 51 -30.88 33.46 -15.12
N LYS A 52 -31.24 34.36 -14.21
CA LYS A 52 -30.52 34.54 -12.94
C LYS A 52 -30.66 33.30 -12.06
N LYS A 53 -31.81 32.64 -12.05
CA LYS A 53 -32.07 31.44 -11.24
C LYS A 53 -31.46 30.16 -11.83
N TYR A 54 -31.47 29.97 -13.15
CA TYR A 54 -31.06 28.71 -13.79
C TYR A 54 -29.87 28.83 -14.76
N GLY A 55 -29.47 30.04 -15.15
CA GLY A 55 -28.34 30.27 -16.03
C GLY A 55 -26.98 30.09 -15.33
N PRO A 56 -25.88 29.97 -16.09
CA PRO A 56 -24.56 29.69 -15.51
C PRO A 56 -24.05 30.79 -14.58
N SER A 57 -23.43 30.40 -13.45
CA SER A 57 -22.67 31.31 -12.61
C SER A 57 -21.41 31.79 -13.33
N LYS A 58 -21.07 33.06 -13.11
CA LYS A 58 -19.83 33.71 -13.57
C LYS A 58 -18.88 34.00 -12.41
N VAL A 59 -19.21 33.55 -11.20
CA VAL A 59 -18.38 33.73 -10.01
C VAL A 59 -17.15 32.85 -10.16
N LYS A 60 -15.97 33.44 -9.96
CA LYS A 60 -14.70 32.70 -9.88
C LYS A 60 -14.51 32.23 -8.45
N ALA A 61 -14.09 30.99 -8.29
CA ALA A 61 -13.70 30.44 -7.00
C ALA A 61 -12.43 31.14 -6.51
N ASP A 62 -12.29 31.27 -5.20
CA ASP A 62 -10.99 31.58 -4.60
C ASP A 62 -10.14 30.30 -4.62
N LEU A 63 -9.02 30.33 -5.35
CA LEU A 63 -8.15 29.18 -5.44
C LEU A 63 -7.40 28.89 -4.13
N ASN A 64 -7.21 29.88 -3.27
CA ASN A 64 -6.64 29.66 -1.94
C ASN A 64 -7.61 28.83 -1.09
N GLU A 65 -8.90 29.21 -1.07
CA GLU A 65 -9.97 28.46 -0.40
C GLU A 65 -10.09 27.04 -0.97
N TYR A 66 -10.09 26.90 -2.30
CA TYR A 66 -10.18 25.61 -2.98
C TYR A 66 -9.06 24.63 -2.59
N TYR A 67 -7.82 25.11 -2.51
CA TYR A 67 -6.67 24.29 -2.14
C TYR A 67 -6.44 24.20 -0.62
N GLY A 68 -7.16 24.99 0.19
CA GLY A 68 -6.91 25.13 1.62
C GLY A 68 -5.55 25.74 1.94
N VAL A 69 -5.10 26.73 1.15
CA VAL A 69 -3.86 27.48 1.37
C VAL A 69 -4.22 28.78 2.06
N ASP A 70 -3.89 28.93 3.35
CA ASP A 70 -4.27 30.10 4.15
C ASP A 70 -3.10 31.05 4.46
N ALA A 71 -1.86 30.59 4.25
CA ALA A 71 -0.64 31.38 4.41
C ALA A 71 0.10 31.55 3.08
N ALA A 72 0.85 32.66 2.94
CA ALA A 72 1.59 32.97 1.72
C ALA A 72 2.73 31.98 1.45
N GLU A 73 3.25 31.39 2.52
CA GLU A 73 4.34 30.41 2.52
C GLU A 73 3.83 28.99 2.28
N GLN A 74 2.53 28.70 2.43
CA GLN A 74 2.00 27.36 2.16
C GLN A 74 1.90 27.08 0.66
N ALA A 75 2.02 25.80 0.30
CA ALA A 75 1.80 25.30 -1.04
C ALA A 75 0.83 24.12 -1.03
N ALA A 76 -0.14 24.12 -1.94
CA ALA A 76 -0.98 22.95 -2.16
C ALA A 76 -0.14 21.81 -2.75
N VAL A 77 -0.41 20.57 -2.35
CA VAL A 77 0.26 19.38 -2.90
C VAL A 77 -0.76 18.56 -3.65
N ILE A 78 -0.47 18.28 -4.91
CA ILE A 78 -1.33 17.49 -5.79
C ILE A 78 -0.50 16.32 -6.28
N VAL A 79 -0.90 15.09 -5.95
CA VAL A 79 -0.26 13.86 -6.45
C VAL A 79 -1.26 13.18 -7.38
N ASN A 80 -0.87 13.00 -8.64
CA ASN A 80 -1.73 12.46 -9.70
C ASN A 80 -3.08 13.17 -9.77
N ASN A 81 -4.16 12.53 -9.32
CA ASN A 81 -5.53 13.02 -9.36
C ASN A 81 -6.10 13.30 -7.96
N THR A 82 -5.23 13.53 -6.98
CA THR A 82 -5.58 13.78 -5.57
C THR A 82 -4.93 15.06 -5.09
N ILE A 83 -5.69 15.89 -4.37
CA ILE A 83 -5.14 17.03 -3.60
C ILE A 83 -4.95 16.52 -2.19
N LEU A 84 -3.72 16.59 -1.68
CA LEU A 84 -3.40 16.13 -0.33
C LEU A 84 -3.89 17.13 0.72
N GLU A 85 -4.24 16.60 1.88
CA GLU A 85 -4.58 17.41 3.06
C GLU A 85 -3.33 18.14 3.56
N GLN A 86 -2.20 17.45 3.60
CA GLN A 86 -0.90 18.00 3.97
C GLN A 86 -0.47 19.09 2.98
N LYS A 87 0.08 20.19 3.51
CA LYS A 87 0.54 21.33 2.72
C LYS A 87 2.06 21.35 2.66
N GLY A 88 2.58 21.62 1.48
CA GLY A 88 3.97 21.99 1.32
C GLY A 88 4.22 23.42 1.78
N ILE A 89 5.47 23.84 1.70
CA ILE A 89 5.88 25.20 2.01
C ILE A 89 6.77 25.76 0.90
N VAL A 90 6.83 27.08 0.82
CA VAL A 90 7.75 27.85 0.00
C VAL A 90 8.63 28.66 0.93
N SER A 91 9.93 28.40 0.88
CA SER A 91 10.93 29.08 1.70
C SER A 91 12.11 29.44 0.82
N ASP A 92 12.51 30.72 0.85
CA ASP A 92 13.60 31.26 0.00
C ASP A 92 13.39 31.03 -1.51
N GLY A 93 12.14 30.93 -1.95
CA GLY A 93 11.78 30.64 -3.33
C GLY A 93 11.80 29.15 -3.71
N GLN A 94 12.23 28.28 -2.80
CA GLN A 94 12.25 26.83 -2.95
C GLN A 94 10.98 26.19 -2.39
N PHE A 95 10.45 25.18 -3.07
CA PHE A 95 9.29 24.41 -2.61
C PHE A 95 9.74 23.17 -1.84
N TYR A 96 9.04 22.87 -0.75
CA TYR A 96 9.26 21.70 0.10
C TYR A 96 7.95 20.97 0.38
N LEU A 97 8.03 19.67 0.58
CA LEU A 97 6.91 18.81 0.95
C LEU A 97 7.14 18.20 2.34
N PRO A 98 6.09 18.00 3.15
CA PRO A 98 6.21 17.31 4.43
C PRO A 98 6.73 15.89 4.23
N TYR A 99 7.66 15.45 5.09
CA TYR A 99 8.27 14.12 5.03
C TYR A 99 7.24 13.00 4.91
N GLU A 100 6.23 12.98 5.80
CA GLU A 100 5.17 11.98 5.80
C GLU A 100 4.44 11.89 4.45
N ALA A 101 4.13 13.03 3.83
CA ALA A 101 3.47 13.05 2.53
C ALA A 101 4.39 12.54 1.42
N VAL A 102 5.69 12.80 1.51
CA VAL A 102 6.67 12.23 0.55
C VAL A 102 6.70 10.72 0.70
N ARG A 103 6.90 10.22 1.91
CA ARG A 103 7.04 8.81 2.20
C ARG A 103 5.79 7.99 1.84
N GLN A 104 4.60 8.48 2.21
CA GLN A 104 3.35 7.73 2.07
C GLN A 104 2.73 7.83 0.68
N GLU A 105 2.89 8.98 -0.01
CA GLU A 105 2.12 9.27 -1.22
C GLU A 105 2.98 9.44 -2.48
N ILE A 106 4.32 9.52 -2.35
CA ILE A 106 5.21 9.89 -3.48
C ILE A 106 6.35 8.88 -3.66
N ASP A 107 7.17 8.68 -2.64
CA ASP A 107 8.31 7.77 -2.67
C ASP A 107 8.66 7.31 -1.25
N GLY A 108 8.36 6.03 -0.97
CA GLY A 108 8.66 5.38 0.30
C GLY A 108 10.15 5.25 0.61
N GLY A 109 11.04 5.43 -0.37
CA GLY A 109 12.49 5.30 -0.23
C GLY A 109 13.17 6.33 0.66
N PHE A 110 12.48 7.43 0.98
CA PHE A 110 12.99 8.44 1.92
C PHE A 110 12.75 8.03 3.37
N TYR A 111 13.82 8.03 4.17
CA TYR A 111 13.81 7.67 5.59
C TYR A 111 14.26 8.84 6.46
N TRP A 112 13.45 9.26 7.45
CA TRP A 112 13.83 10.36 8.35
C TRP A 112 14.11 9.84 9.75
N ASN A 113 15.38 9.89 10.16
CA ASN A 113 15.75 9.63 11.54
C ASN A 113 15.69 10.93 12.36
N ALA A 114 14.58 11.14 13.06
CA ALA A 114 14.37 12.33 13.89
C ALA A 114 15.38 12.44 15.04
N ALA A 115 15.79 11.30 15.64
CA ALA A 115 16.74 11.29 16.76
C ALA A 115 18.16 11.70 16.32
N GLU A 116 18.53 11.38 15.09
CA GLU A 116 19.83 11.72 14.49
C GLU A 116 19.79 12.98 13.63
N GLY A 117 18.61 13.56 13.40
CA GLY A 117 18.41 14.73 12.54
C GLY A 117 18.91 14.50 11.12
N THR A 118 18.71 13.31 10.57
CA THR A 118 19.27 12.91 9.27
C THR A 118 18.21 12.26 8.38
N LEU A 119 18.12 12.73 7.14
CA LEU A 119 17.35 12.08 6.07
C LEU A 119 18.26 11.14 5.30
N ARG A 120 17.76 9.95 4.96
CA ARG A 120 18.45 8.95 4.17
C ARG A 120 17.66 8.56 2.92
N TYR A 121 18.38 8.15 1.90
CA TYR A 121 17.84 7.47 0.73
C TYR A 121 18.80 6.36 0.33
N THR A 122 18.35 5.11 0.48
CA THR A 122 19.18 3.93 0.17
C THR A 122 19.21 3.70 -1.33
N LEU A 123 20.38 3.79 -1.96
CA LEU A 123 20.63 3.42 -3.36
C LEU A 123 20.93 1.91 -3.47
N PRO A 124 20.91 1.31 -4.68
CA PRO A 124 21.11 -0.14 -4.86
C PRO A 124 22.41 -0.68 -4.25
N LEU A 125 23.45 0.14 -4.22
CA LEU A 125 24.78 -0.22 -3.73
C LEU A 125 25.37 0.82 -2.79
N ASP A 126 24.62 1.83 -2.34
CA ASP A 126 25.17 2.90 -1.50
C ASP A 126 24.09 3.69 -0.77
N LEU A 127 24.49 4.68 0.02
CA LEU A 127 23.57 5.51 0.79
C LEU A 127 23.71 7.00 0.43
N VAL A 128 22.58 7.69 0.43
CA VAL A 128 22.52 9.16 0.46
C VAL A 128 22.15 9.59 1.86
N GLU A 129 22.92 10.51 2.45
CA GLU A 129 22.67 11.03 3.80
C GLU A 129 22.67 12.55 3.80
N VAL A 130 21.63 13.13 4.38
CA VAL A 130 21.40 14.57 4.42
C VAL A 130 21.15 15.02 5.87
N PRO A 131 22.08 15.76 6.48
CA PRO A 131 21.83 16.39 7.78
C PRO A 131 20.71 17.44 7.67
N ALA A 132 19.88 17.56 8.72
CA ALA A 132 18.88 18.62 8.80
C ALA A 132 19.52 20.01 8.68
N GLU A 133 18.77 20.96 8.11
CA GLU A 133 19.18 22.36 7.91
C GLU A 133 20.46 22.53 7.08
N SER A 134 20.87 21.49 6.35
CA SER A 134 22.08 21.48 5.53
C SER A 134 21.79 21.68 4.06
N LYS A 135 22.74 22.33 3.37
CA LYS A 135 22.84 22.34 1.90
C LYS A 135 23.79 21.27 1.37
N GLU A 136 24.49 20.60 2.27
CA GLU A 136 25.48 19.57 1.98
C GLU A 136 24.92 18.20 2.33
N TYR A 137 25.30 17.21 1.55
CA TYR A 137 24.90 15.82 1.74
C TYR A 137 26.03 14.90 1.30
N THR A 138 25.96 13.64 1.72
CA THR A 138 26.82 12.57 1.25
C THR A 138 26.05 11.75 0.24
N ASN A 139 26.64 11.46 -0.91
CA ASN A 139 26.11 10.59 -1.94
C ASN A 139 27.16 9.53 -2.26
N ALA A 140 26.91 8.28 -1.90
CA ALA A 140 27.87 7.19 -2.08
C ALA A 140 29.26 7.51 -1.49
N GLY A 141 29.27 8.06 -0.26
CA GLY A 141 30.48 8.49 0.46
C GLY A 141 31.12 9.80 -0.06
N GLN A 142 30.61 10.38 -1.15
CA GLN A 142 31.13 11.65 -1.69
C GLN A 142 30.32 12.84 -1.17
N ARG A 143 31.01 13.89 -0.71
CA ARG A 143 30.36 15.12 -0.27
C ARG A 143 29.92 15.95 -1.46
N GLU A 144 28.64 16.28 -1.49
CA GLU A 144 28.00 17.13 -2.50
C GLU A 144 27.26 18.29 -1.83
N SER A 145 26.83 19.28 -2.61
CA SER A 145 26.07 20.43 -2.11
C SER A 145 25.10 20.99 -3.12
N LYS A 146 23.98 21.54 -2.64
CA LYS A 146 22.98 22.30 -3.39
C LYS A 146 23.05 23.79 -3.04
N ASP A 147 22.39 24.63 -3.82
CA ASP A 147 22.24 26.07 -3.52
C ASP A 147 21.10 26.37 -2.54
N TYR A 148 20.25 25.39 -2.24
CA TYR A 148 19.19 25.41 -1.23
C TYR A 148 19.46 24.46 -0.05
N VAL A 149 18.76 24.66 1.06
CA VAL A 149 18.73 23.70 2.19
C VAL A 149 17.86 22.52 1.77
N ILE A 150 18.35 21.29 1.93
CA ILE A 150 17.68 20.10 1.39
C ILE A 150 16.53 19.65 2.31
N VAL A 151 16.79 19.62 3.62
CA VAL A 151 15.83 19.22 4.65
C VAL A 151 15.66 20.36 5.66
N LYS A 152 14.41 20.74 5.91
CA LYS A 152 14.05 21.77 6.88
C LYS A 152 13.14 21.21 7.97
N ASN A 153 13.37 21.63 9.21
CA ASN A 153 12.53 21.36 10.36
C ASN A 153 11.82 22.66 10.75
N ILE A 154 10.49 22.65 10.65
CA ILE A 154 9.65 23.79 11.02
C ILE A 154 8.66 23.33 12.08
N GLY A 155 8.87 23.77 13.31
CA GLY A 155 8.17 23.20 14.47
C GLY A 155 8.52 21.72 14.61
N ASP A 156 7.50 20.87 14.71
CA ASP A 156 7.66 19.43 14.85
C ASP A 156 7.59 18.68 13.50
N GLN A 157 7.57 19.41 12.38
CA GLN A 157 7.45 18.84 11.05
C GLN A 157 8.74 18.96 10.25
N THR A 158 9.08 17.88 9.56
CA THR A 158 10.22 17.78 8.64
C THR A 158 9.75 17.96 7.20
N TYR A 159 10.52 18.70 6.41
CA TYR A 159 10.21 19.05 5.03
C TYR A 159 11.40 18.76 4.11
N ILE A 160 11.14 18.13 2.96
CA ILE A 160 12.14 17.81 1.94
C ILE A 160 11.95 18.72 0.73
N ALA A 161 13.04 19.29 0.20
CA ALA A 161 13.01 20.09 -1.00
C ALA A 161 12.52 19.28 -2.21
N VAL A 162 11.54 19.81 -2.96
CA VAL A 162 10.95 19.13 -4.13
C VAL A 162 12.02 18.73 -5.14
N ASP A 163 12.97 19.60 -5.42
CA ASP A 163 14.02 19.33 -6.41
C ASP A 163 14.92 18.15 -5.98
N PHE A 164 15.12 17.94 -4.68
CA PHE A 164 15.88 16.80 -4.18
C PHE A 164 15.09 15.49 -4.27
N ILE A 165 13.76 15.53 -4.04
CA ILE A 165 12.88 14.37 -4.25
C ILE A 165 12.97 13.89 -5.70
N LEU A 166 13.01 14.82 -6.66
CA LEU A 166 13.10 14.52 -8.09
C LEU A 166 14.43 13.88 -8.54
N GLU A 167 15.48 13.93 -7.71
CA GLU A 167 16.77 13.33 -8.06
C GLU A 167 16.76 11.80 -7.93
N PHE A 168 15.96 11.29 -6.99
CA PHE A 168 15.91 9.87 -6.67
C PHE A 168 14.56 9.24 -6.98
N GLY A 169 13.47 9.99 -6.79
CA GLY A 169 12.13 9.46 -6.96
C GLY A 169 11.74 9.24 -8.41
N ASN A 170 10.90 8.22 -8.62
CA ASN A 170 10.27 7.96 -9.91
C ASN A 170 9.04 8.87 -10.12
N VAL A 171 9.22 10.17 -9.94
CA VAL A 171 8.15 11.17 -9.97
C VAL A 171 8.58 12.40 -10.76
N THR A 172 7.62 13.08 -11.38
CA THR A 172 7.84 14.40 -11.97
C THR A 172 7.06 15.45 -11.19
N ALA A 173 7.60 16.65 -11.05
CA ALA A 173 6.89 17.75 -10.40
C ALA A 173 6.93 19.03 -11.23
N LYS A 174 5.86 19.82 -11.11
CA LYS A 174 5.81 21.21 -11.56
C LYS A 174 5.30 22.09 -10.44
N THR A 175 5.97 23.21 -10.23
CA THR A 175 5.59 24.20 -9.24
C THR A 175 4.89 25.39 -9.90
N TYR A 176 3.89 25.93 -9.22
CA TYR A 176 3.12 27.07 -9.69
C TYR A 176 2.94 28.08 -8.56
N LYS A 177 2.72 29.34 -8.93
CA LYS A 177 2.42 30.45 -8.02
C LYS A 177 0.98 30.93 -8.26
N SER A 178 0.41 31.59 -7.25
CA SER A 178 -0.97 32.14 -7.27
C SER A 178 -2.09 31.10 -7.49
N PRO A 179 -2.39 30.24 -6.51
CA PRO A 179 -1.65 30.05 -5.26
C PRO A 179 -0.42 29.17 -5.47
N ASN A 180 0.48 29.17 -4.49
CA ASN A 180 1.62 28.25 -4.48
C ASN A 180 1.11 26.82 -4.49
N ARG A 181 1.62 25.99 -5.40
CA ARG A 181 1.28 24.56 -5.46
C ARG A 181 2.37 23.75 -6.16
N VAL A 182 2.46 22.49 -5.76
CA VAL A 182 3.30 21.47 -6.38
C VAL A 182 2.39 20.41 -6.97
N VAL A 183 2.55 20.15 -8.27
CA VAL A 183 1.80 19.11 -8.99
C VAL A 183 2.78 18.00 -9.32
N LEU A 184 2.63 16.88 -8.64
CA LEU A 184 3.41 15.67 -8.79
C LEU A 184 2.67 14.63 -9.62
N PHE A 185 3.42 13.85 -10.37
CA PHE A 185 2.91 12.79 -11.22
C PHE A 185 3.89 11.61 -11.28
N ASP A 186 3.40 10.45 -10.88
CA ASP A 186 4.08 9.14 -10.82
C ASP A 186 3.19 7.97 -11.32
N ASP A 187 1.95 8.24 -11.75
CA ASP A 187 1.06 7.25 -12.41
C ASP A 187 1.54 6.96 -13.84
N TRP A 188 2.62 6.19 -13.94
CA TRP A 188 3.20 5.76 -15.21
C TRP A 188 2.38 4.63 -15.85
N GLY A 189 2.36 4.60 -17.18
CA GLY A 189 1.59 3.63 -17.94
C GLY A 189 0.28 4.22 -18.47
N LYS A 190 -0.83 3.50 -18.34
CA LYS A 190 -2.09 3.81 -19.04
C LYS A 190 -2.94 4.81 -18.26
N VAL A 191 -2.92 6.06 -18.67
CA VAL A 191 -3.82 7.09 -18.15
C VAL A 191 -4.96 7.41 -19.10
N LYS A 192 -6.09 7.85 -18.54
CA LYS A 192 -7.23 8.34 -19.32
C LYS A 192 -7.16 9.85 -19.47
N THR A 193 -7.28 10.33 -20.69
CA THR A 193 -7.23 11.76 -20.99
C THR A 193 -8.31 12.18 -21.98
N THR A 194 -8.59 13.47 -22.02
CA THR A 194 -9.46 14.07 -23.04
C THR A 194 -8.97 15.48 -23.37
N THR A 195 -9.63 16.11 -24.33
CA THR A 195 -9.26 17.43 -24.84
C THR A 195 -10.49 18.30 -24.98
N ALA A 196 -10.37 19.58 -24.64
CA ALA A 196 -11.46 20.55 -24.82
C ALA A 196 -11.78 20.77 -26.32
N LYS A 197 -13.05 20.62 -26.69
CA LYS A 197 -13.57 20.87 -28.06
C LYS A 197 -13.71 22.36 -28.38
N LYS A 198 -13.88 23.18 -27.34
CA LYS A 198 -14.11 24.63 -27.38
C LYS A 198 -13.68 25.22 -26.04
N ASP A 199 -13.52 26.54 -26.00
CA ASP A 199 -13.30 27.26 -24.76
C ASP A 199 -14.44 26.98 -23.78
N THR A 200 -14.09 26.64 -22.56
CA THR A 200 -15.03 26.21 -21.53
C THR A 200 -14.50 26.53 -20.14
N GLN A 201 -15.36 26.32 -19.15
CA GLN A 201 -15.06 26.61 -17.75
C GLN A 201 -15.03 25.30 -16.98
N MET A 202 -13.99 25.13 -16.18
CA MET A 202 -13.93 24.12 -15.15
C MET A 202 -14.57 24.67 -13.88
N ARG A 203 -15.47 23.88 -13.29
CA ARG A 203 -16.24 24.28 -12.10
C ARG A 203 -15.89 23.40 -10.92
N TRP A 204 -16.06 23.93 -9.72
CA TRP A 204 -15.73 23.21 -8.49
C TRP A 204 -16.59 21.94 -8.32
N LEU A 205 -17.90 22.07 -8.50
CA LEU A 205 -18.87 20.98 -8.42
C LEU A 205 -19.57 20.78 -9.78
N ALA A 206 -20.13 19.58 -9.98
CA ALA A 206 -20.94 19.26 -11.14
C ALA A 206 -22.20 20.15 -11.19
N GLY A 207 -22.14 21.25 -11.95
CA GLY A 207 -23.30 22.11 -12.13
C GLY A 207 -22.96 23.49 -12.64
N VAL A 208 -23.83 24.05 -13.49
CA VAL A 208 -23.62 25.39 -14.08
C VAL A 208 -23.62 26.51 -13.05
N LYS A 209 -24.12 26.27 -11.83
CA LYS A 209 -24.15 27.23 -10.73
C LYS A 209 -22.90 27.22 -9.85
N SER A 210 -22.11 26.16 -9.90
CA SER A 210 -20.87 26.07 -9.15
C SER A 210 -19.86 27.09 -9.65
N ASP A 211 -19.01 27.57 -8.75
CA ASP A 211 -17.99 28.56 -9.04
C ASP A 211 -16.94 28.02 -10.02
N ILE A 212 -16.37 28.94 -10.79
CA ILE A 212 -15.42 28.64 -11.84
C ILE A 212 -14.02 28.58 -11.23
N LEU A 213 -13.40 27.40 -11.26
CA LEU A 213 -12.01 27.23 -10.83
C LEU A 213 -11.04 27.81 -11.85
N THR A 214 -11.23 27.47 -13.13
CA THR A 214 -10.37 27.96 -14.22
C THR A 214 -11.07 27.93 -15.58
N GLU A 215 -10.52 28.67 -16.52
CA GLU A 215 -10.89 28.62 -17.94
C GLU A 215 -10.02 27.59 -18.64
N VAL A 216 -10.62 26.74 -19.48
CA VAL A 216 -9.94 25.70 -20.27
C VAL A 216 -10.14 26.04 -21.74
N LYS A 217 -9.05 26.24 -22.46
CA LYS A 217 -9.08 26.66 -23.86
C LYS A 217 -9.30 25.47 -24.77
N LYS A 218 -9.87 25.73 -25.95
CA LYS A 218 -9.97 24.74 -27.01
C LYS A 218 -8.61 24.13 -27.31
N GLY A 219 -8.52 22.81 -27.24
CA GLY A 219 -7.29 22.07 -27.50
C GLY A 219 -6.49 21.71 -26.24
N ASP A 220 -6.82 22.27 -25.08
CA ASP A 220 -6.16 21.91 -23.82
C ASP A 220 -6.45 20.45 -23.47
N ARG A 221 -5.40 19.75 -23.06
CA ARG A 221 -5.45 18.37 -22.55
C ARG A 221 -5.78 18.39 -21.06
N VAL A 222 -6.62 17.44 -20.64
CA VAL A 222 -6.97 17.20 -19.23
C VAL A 222 -6.97 15.71 -18.94
N TYR A 223 -6.63 15.34 -17.71
CA TYR A 223 -6.69 13.97 -17.21
C TYR A 223 -8.12 13.66 -16.80
N PHE A 224 -8.68 12.56 -17.29
CA PHE A 224 -10.03 12.13 -16.97
C PHE A 224 -10.03 11.32 -15.67
N ILE A 225 -10.92 11.65 -14.74
CA ILE A 225 -11.04 10.99 -13.45
C ILE A 225 -12.34 10.16 -13.43
N GLU A 226 -13.49 10.83 -13.50
CA GLU A 226 -14.81 10.20 -13.43
C GLU A 226 -15.87 10.94 -14.26
N GLU A 227 -16.98 10.26 -14.55
CA GLU A 227 -18.14 10.81 -15.26
C GLU A 227 -19.34 10.85 -14.32
N GLU A 228 -19.97 12.02 -14.21
CA GLU A 228 -21.11 12.27 -13.32
C GLU A 228 -22.22 12.97 -14.13
N GLY A 229 -23.10 12.15 -14.72
CA GLY A 229 -24.18 12.61 -15.59
C GLY A 229 -23.65 13.42 -16.80
N ASP A 230 -24.06 14.68 -16.90
CA ASP A 230 -23.65 15.60 -17.97
C ASP A 230 -22.25 16.21 -17.77
N TRP A 231 -21.53 15.82 -16.72
CA TRP A 231 -20.24 16.38 -16.33
C TRP A 231 -19.17 15.31 -16.26
N LYS A 232 -17.92 15.72 -16.48
CA LYS A 232 -16.73 14.90 -16.26
C LYS A 232 -15.85 15.60 -15.25
N LYS A 233 -15.46 14.88 -14.21
CA LYS A 233 -14.40 15.31 -13.32
C LYS A 233 -13.07 15.05 -14.01
N VAL A 234 -12.26 16.08 -14.09
CA VAL A 234 -10.99 16.07 -14.79
C VAL A 234 -9.98 16.90 -14.01
N ARG A 235 -8.70 16.67 -14.29
CA ARG A 235 -7.60 17.49 -13.78
C ARG A 235 -6.87 18.21 -14.92
N THR A 236 -6.56 19.48 -14.76
CA THR A 236 -5.70 20.23 -15.68
C THR A 236 -4.22 19.86 -15.51
N GLU A 237 -3.39 20.17 -16.51
CA GLU A 237 -1.92 19.98 -16.40
C GLU A 237 -1.31 20.68 -15.19
N ASP A 238 -1.89 21.81 -14.76
CA ASP A 238 -1.45 22.61 -13.62
C ASP A 238 -2.16 22.28 -12.30
N GLY A 239 -2.82 21.11 -12.21
CA GLY A 239 -3.24 20.51 -10.94
C GLY A 239 -4.64 20.89 -10.44
N ILE A 240 -5.45 21.62 -11.23
CA ILE A 240 -6.81 21.97 -10.83
C ILE A 240 -7.74 20.80 -11.15
N ILE A 241 -8.42 20.27 -10.13
CA ILE A 241 -9.39 19.17 -10.22
C ILE A 241 -10.81 19.72 -10.13
N GLY A 242 -11.61 19.49 -11.17
CA GLY A 242 -12.99 19.96 -11.17
C GLY A 242 -13.79 19.37 -12.32
N TYR A 243 -14.97 19.95 -12.55
CA TYR A 243 -15.96 19.42 -13.47
C TYR A 243 -16.08 20.27 -14.74
N ILE A 244 -16.04 19.61 -15.89
CA ILE A 244 -16.32 20.20 -17.19
C ILE A 244 -17.52 19.47 -17.81
N LYS A 245 -18.42 20.21 -18.47
CA LYS A 245 -19.57 19.61 -19.14
C LYS A 245 -19.11 18.65 -20.24
N SER A 246 -19.65 17.43 -20.25
CA SER A 246 -19.29 16.36 -21.21
C SER A 246 -19.35 16.81 -22.67
N SER A 247 -20.33 17.66 -23.02
CA SER A 247 -20.48 18.19 -24.39
C SER A 247 -19.36 19.16 -24.83
N ALA A 248 -18.57 19.69 -23.90
CA ALA A 248 -17.40 20.53 -24.17
C ALA A 248 -16.10 19.72 -24.36
N LEU A 249 -16.09 18.42 -24.05
CA LEU A 249 -14.92 17.55 -24.13
C LEU A 249 -15.01 16.55 -25.28
N LYS A 250 -13.87 16.14 -25.83
CA LYS A 250 -13.77 15.00 -26.75
C LYS A 250 -14.02 13.67 -26.03
N SER A 251 -14.13 12.59 -26.79
CA SER A 251 -14.16 11.24 -26.22
C SER A 251 -12.89 11.01 -25.40
N VAL A 252 -13.04 10.31 -24.28
CA VAL A 252 -11.90 9.90 -23.45
C VAL A 252 -11.06 8.90 -24.25
N LYS A 253 -9.75 9.05 -24.17
CA LYS A 253 -8.77 8.14 -24.77
C LYS A 253 -7.82 7.66 -23.69
N THR A 254 -7.25 6.47 -23.90
CA THR A 254 -6.15 5.97 -23.09
C THR A 254 -4.84 6.36 -23.77
N GLU A 255 -3.93 6.96 -23.00
CA GLU A 255 -2.58 7.29 -23.42
C GLU A 255 -1.59 6.56 -22.51
N THR A 256 -0.47 6.13 -23.09
CA THR A 256 0.64 5.60 -22.30
C THR A 256 1.62 6.73 -22.00
N ILE A 257 1.84 7.03 -20.73
CA ILE A 257 2.88 7.95 -20.27
C ILE A 257 4.02 7.11 -19.70
N THR A 258 5.25 7.49 -20.02
CA THR A 258 6.46 6.84 -19.50
C THR A 258 7.22 7.81 -18.61
N SER A 259 7.82 7.29 -17.55
CA SER A 259 8.76 8.06 -16.76
C SER A 259 10.00 8.39 -17.57
N SER A 260 10.57 9.58 -17.33
CA SER A 260 11.95 9.90 -17.71
C SER A 260 12.89 9.94 -16.49
N SER A 261 12.41 9.47 -15.33
CA SER A 261 13.20 9.46 -14.10
C SER A 261 14.43 8.57 -14.25
N LYS A 262 15.47 8.93 -13.51
CA LYS A 262 16.68 8.12 -13.31
C LYS A 262 16.64 7.41 -11.96
N ALA A 263 15.43 7.10 -11.47
CA ALA A 263 15.23 6.42 -10.20
C ALA A 263 16.11 5.17 -10.15
N PRO A 264 16.72 4.86 -8.99
CA PRO A 264 17.62 3.74 -8.90
C PRO A 264 16.91 2.42 -9.18
N GLU A 265 17.54 1.56 -9.98
CA GLU A 265 17.06 0.20 -10.23
C GLU A 265 17.71 -0.76 -9.23
N TYR A 266 16.90 -1.31 -8.33
CA TYR A 266 17.33 -2.34 -7.39
C TYR A 266 17.26 -3.69 -8.09
N THR A 267 18.41 -4.34 -8.28
CA THR A 267 18.47 -5.68 -8.84
C THR A 267 18.19 -6.73 -7.76
N SER A 268 17.53 -7.81 -8.15
CA SER A 268 17.31 -8.98 -7.31
C SER A 268 18.10 -10.18 -7.84
N MET A 269 18.65 -10.98 -6.93
CA MET A 269 19.29 -12.27 -7.15
C MET A 269 18.24 -13.39 -7.28
N THR A 270 17.32 -13.22 -8.22
CA THR A 270 16.35 -14.26 -8.56
C THR A 270 17.04 -15.48 -9.18
N LYS A 271 16.55 -16.68 -8.87
CA LYS A 271 17.06 -17.93 -9.41
C LYS A 271 16.29 -18.31 -10.67
N ASP A 272 16.93 -19.06 -11.56
CA ASP A 272 16.30 -19.64 -12.75
C ASP A 272 15.50 -20.93 -12.44
N TYR A 273 15.46 -21.31 -11.17
CA TYR A 273 14.65 -22.40 -10.61
C TYR A 273 13.76 -21.87 -9.46
N LYS A 274 12.71 -22.64 -9.11
CA LYS A 274 11.86 -22.32 -7.97
C LYS A 274 12.56 -22.67 -6.66
N ILE A 275 12.46 -21.80 -5.66
CA ILE A 275 13.02 -22.06 -4.34
C ILE A 275 12.21 -23.15 -3.64
N ASN A 276 12.89 -24.17 -3.13
CA ASN A 276 12.36 -25.13 -2.18
C ASN A 276 13.21 -25.02 -0.91
N LEU A 277 12.69 -24.26 0.05
CA LEU A 277 13.36 -23.94 1.30
C LEU A 277 12.79 -24.75 2.46
N ALA A 278 13.63 -25.17 3.40
CA ALA A 278 13.18 -25.68 4.68
C ALA A 278 13.97 -25.03 5.81
N TRP A 279 13.26 -24.59 6.85
CA TRP A 279 13.95 -24.16 8.07
C TRP A 279 14.39 -25.38 8.86
N HIS A 280 15.66 -25.35 9.29
CA HIS A 280 16.21 -26.33 10.21
C HIS A 280 16.35 -25.66 11.58
N GLN A 281 15.51 -26.07 12.53
CA GLN A 281 15.56 -25.50 13.87
C GLN A 281 16.78 -26.04 14.63
N VAL A 282 17.84 -25.25 14.63
CA VAL A 282 19.07 -25.47 15.38
C VAL A 282 19.03 -24.57 16.62
N THR A 283 18.95 -25.17 17.80
CA THR A 283 18.82 -24.43 19.08
C THR A 283 20.11 -24.38 19.89
N ASN A 284 21.14 -25.12 19.48
CA ASN A 284 22.46 -25.15 20.09
C ASN A 284 23.50 -25.66 19.08
N GLU A 285 24.79 -25.50 19.39
CA GLU A 285 25.88 -25.87 18.48
C GLU A 285 25.89 -27.37 18.11
N ILE A 286 25.53 -28.26 19.04
CA ILE A 286 25.52 -29.72 18.82
C ILE A 286 24.44 -30.09 17.79
N ALA A 287 23.31 -29.38 17.77
CA ALA A 287 22.23 -29.62 16.81
C ALA A 287 22.65 -29.35 15.35
N ASN A 288 23.81 -28.71 15.09
CA ASN A 288 24.35 -28.64 13.73
C ASN A 288 24.75 -30.01 13.17
N GLU A 289 25.15 -30.95 14.03
CA GLU A 289 25.66 -32.26 13.61
C GLU A 289 24.57 -33.15 13.00
N THR A 290 23.29 -32.81 13.22
CA THR A 290 22.15 -33.59 12.71
C THR A 290 21.85 -33.37 11.24
N LEU A 291 22.41 -32.31 10.61
CA LEU A 291 22.06 -31.91 9.24
C LEU A 291 22.04 -33.08 8.25
N SER A 292 23.09 -33.91 8.25
CA SER A 292 23.21 -35.04 7.32
C SER A 292 22.05 -36.02 7.44
N GLU A 293 21.61 -36.31 8.67
CA GLU A 293 20.46 -37.17 8.93
C GLU A 293 19.18 -36.46 8.50
N THR A 294 19.02 -35.19 8.86
CA THR A 294 17.80 -34.43 8.61
C THR A 294 17.53 -34.23 7.11
N ILE A 295 18.57 -34.03 6.28
CA ILE A 295 18.38 -33.85 4.83
C ILE A 295 18.33 -35.16 4.04
N ALA A 296 18.67 -36.31 4.64
CA ALA A 296 18.75 -37.58 3.94
C ALA A 296 17.42 -38.04 3.34
N SER A 297 16.30 -37.63 3.92
CA SER A 297 14.94 -37.93 3.45
C SER A 297 14.37 -36.87 2.50
N THR A 298 15.10 -35.79 2.23
CA THR A 298 14.62 -34.68 1.39
C THR A 298 14.78 -34.98 -0.09
N GLN A 299 13.88 -34.43 -0.92
CA GLN A 299 13.96 -34.51 -2.39
C GLN A 299 13.64 -33.14 -2.99
N GLY A 300 14.46 -32.71 -3.94
CA GLY A 300 14.29 -31.43 -4.64
C GLY A 300 14.46 -30.20 -3.75
N LEU A 301 14.99 -30.34 -2.52
CA LEU A 301 15.35 -29.22 -1.66
C LEU A 301 16.48 -28.43 -2.33
N THR A 302 16.36 -27.11 -2.38
CA THR A 302 17.37 -26.22 -2.97
C THR A 302 18.09 -25.39 -1.91
N THR A 303 17.41 -25.15 -0.79
CA THR A 303 17.82 -24.16 0.20
C THR A 303 17.50 -24.66 1.60
N ILE A 304 18.44 -24.49 2.52
CA ILE A 304 18.26 -24.78 3.94
C ILE A 304 18.44 -23.49 4.74
N SER A 305 17.55 -23.24 5.71
CA SER A 305 17.62 -22.08 6.58
C SER A 305 17.81 -22.48 8.05
N PRO A 306 19.06 -22.55 8.54
CA PRO A 306 19.32 -22.85 9.95
C PRO A 306 19.03 -21.64 10.84
N THR A 307 18.40 -21.87 11.99
CA THR A 307 18.02 -20.84 12.99
C THR A 307 19.20 -20.35 13.84
N TRP A 308 20.29 -19.91 13.20
CA TRP A 308 21.60 -19.70 13.81
C TRP A 308 21.81 -18.40 14.56
N PHE A 309 21.18 -17.33 14.13
CA PHE A 309 21.50 -16.00 14.62
C PHE A 309 20.34 -15.45 15.44
N THR A 310 20.64 -15.00 16.66
CA THR A 310 19.73 -14.16 17.44
C THR A 310 20.41 -12.82 17.70
N VAL A 311 19.63 -11.74 17.63
CA VAL A 311 20.15 -10.41 17.96
C VAL A 311 20.37 -10.33 19.47
N ALA A 312 21.62 -10.23 19.90
CA ALA A 312 22.01 -10.39 21.30
C ALA A 312 21.56 -9.21 22.18
N ASP A 313 21.56 -8.00 21.63
CA ASP A 313 21.23 -6.77 22.35
C ASP A 313 20.80 -5.62 21.42
N THR A 314 20.41 -4.50 22.01
CA THR A 314 19.93 -3.30 21.30
C THR A 314 21.03 -2.46 20.65
N VAL A 315 22.30 -2.85 20.78
CA VAL A 315 23.42 -2.17 20.08
C VAL A 315 23.86 -2.92 18.81
N GLY A 316 23.22 -4.04 18.48
CA GLY A 316 23.44 -4.79 17.25
C GLY A 316 24.46 -5.92 17.37
N ASN A 317 24.78 -6.39 18.58
CA ASN A 317 25.58 -7.60 18.73
C ASN A 317 24.78 -8.85 18.34
N LEU A 318 25.49 -9.91 17.96
CA LEU A 318 24.90 -11.15 17.42
C LEU A 318 25.34 -12.35 18.27
N ASN A 319 24.39 -13.19 18.68
CA ASN A 319 24.70 -14.54 19.13
C ASN A 319 24.68 -15.46 17.91
N SER A 320 25.68 -16.35 17.81
CA SER A 320 25.85 -17.23 16.67
C SER A 320 26.20 -18.64 17.12
N ILE A 321 25.50 -19.60 16.54
CA ILE A 321 25.82 -21.04 16.62
C ILE A 321 26.11 -21.61 15.22
N ALA A 322 26.56 -20.76 14.29
CA ALA A 322 26.91 -21.16 12.93
C ALA A 322 28.11 -22.11 12.87
N SER A 323 28.13 -22.98 11.85
CA SER A 323 29.15 -24.03 11.73
C SER A 323 29.62 -24.18 10.28
N SER A 324 30.94 -24.09 10.05
CA SER A 324 31.52 -24.35 8.73
C SER A 324 31.23 -25.77 8.26
N ALA A 325 31.29 -26.75 9.17
CA ALA A 325 31.00 -28.15 8.84
C ALA A 325 29.55 -28.35 8.37
N TYR A 326 28.61 -27.58 8.92
CA TYR A 326 27.23 -27.57 8.45
C TYR A 326 27.13 -27.01 7.04
N VAL A 327 27.76 -25.85 6.76
CA VAL A 327 27.75 -25.24 5.43
C VAL A 327 28.40 -26.18 4.41
N ASP A 328 29.57 -26.75 4.72
CA ASP A 328 30.26 -27.71 3.86
C ASP A 328 29.39 -28.93 3.55
N THR A 329 28.64 -29.42 4.53
CA THR A 329 27.70 -30.55 4.37
C THR A 329 26.51 -30.16 3.48
N ALA A 330 25.93 -28.98 3.68
CA ALA A 330 24.84 -28.46 2.86
C ALA A 330 25.30 -28.27 1.40
N HIS A 331 26.46 -27.64 1.19
CA HIS A 331 27.05 -27.44 -0.14
C HIS A 331 27.38 -28.77 -0.83
N ALA A 332 27.88 -29.77 -0.10
CA ALA A 332 28.10 -31.10 -0.64
C ALA A 332 26.80 -31.80 -1.08
N ALA A 333 25.66 -31.43 -0.48
CA ALA A 333 24.33 -31.85 -0.90
C ALA A 333 23.69 -30.93 -1.97
N ASN A 334 24.42 -29.93 -2.48
CA ASN A 334 23.94 -28.89 -3.41
C ASN A 334 22.81 -28.02 -2.85
N LEU A 335 22.83 -27.76 -1.54
CA LEU A 335 21.90 -26.85 -0.87
C LEU A 335 22.57 -25.50 -0.62
N GLU A 336 21.86 -24.41 -0.93
CA GLU A 336 22.25 -23.09 -0.45
C GLU A 336 21.90 -22.93 1.04
N VAL A 337 22.75 -22.23 1.80
CA VAL A 337 22.49 -21.90 3.20
C VAL A 337 22.04 -20.46 3.30
N TRP A 338 20.76 -20.25 3.63
CA TRP A 338 20.20 -18.93 3.95
C TRP A 338 20.06 -18.81 5.46
N ALA A 339 21.09 -18.29 6.13
CA ALA A 339 21.14 -18.30 7.60
C ALA A 339 20.11 -17.34 8.19
N LEU A 340 19.28 -17.85 9.10
CA LEU A 340 18.22 -17.07 9.73
C LEU A 340 18.75 -16.20 10.87
N VAL A 341 18.36 -14.93 10.87
CA VAL A 341 18.53 -13.98 11.98
C VAL A 341 17.18 -13.54 12.53
N ARG A 342 17.02 -13.61 13.85
CA ARG A 342 15.77 -13.28 14.55
C ARG A 342 15.93 -12.38 15.76
N ASP A 343 14.85 -11.69 16.12
CA ASP A 343 14.71 -10.77 17.26
C ASP A 343 13.94 -11.38 18.45
N PHE A 344 14.02 -12.71 18.59
CA PHE A 344 13.39 -13.49 19.65
C PHE A 344 14.17 -14.79 19.95
N ASP A 345 13.77 -15.51 21.00
CA ASP A 345 14.31 -16.83 21.36
C ASP A 345 15.85 -16.91 21.50
N GLY A 346 16.43 -16.01 22.31
CA GLY A 346 17.84 -16.07 22.70
C GLY A 346 18.62 -14.76 22.60
N GLY A 347 17.96 -13.62 22.78
CA GLY A 347 18.54 -12.29 22.62
C GLY A 347 17.56 -11.22 23.10
N ILE A 348 17.43 -10.13 22.34
CA ILE A 348 16.25 -9.25 22.45
C ILE A 348 14.98 -10.07 22.19
N ASP A 349 13.86 -9.69 22.81
CA ASP A 349 12.60 -10.45 22.70
C ASP A 349 11.36 -9.57 22.91
N SER A 350 11.48 -8.25 22.74
CA SER A 350 10.39 -7.30 22.95
C SER A 350 10.33 -6.23 21.86
N PRO A 351 9.14 -5.70 21.55
CA PRO A 351 9.02 -4.61 20.57
C PRO A 351 9.80 -3.35 20.94
N GLU A 352 9.93 -3.06 22.22
CA GLU A 352 10.71 -1.93 22.70
C GLU A 352 12.20 -2.10 22.42
N GLU A 353 12.75 -3.31 22.58
CA GLU A 353 14.15 -3.60 22.27
C GLU A 353 14.41 -3.58 20.77
N THR A 354 13.52 -4.18 19.97
CA THR A 354 13.60 -4.13 18.50
C THR A 354 13.51 -2.68 18.00
N TYR A 355 12.66 -1.84 18.57
CA TYR A 355 12.62 -0.40 18.27
C TYR A 355 13.94 0.30 18.64
N GLN A 356 14.50 0.06 19.82
CA GLN A 356 15.77 0.67 20.24
C GLN A 356 16.93 0.31 19.30
N LEU A 357 16.99 -0.96 18.88
CA LEU A 357 17.96 -1.44 17.90
C LEU A 357 17.77 -0.74 16.55
N LEU A 358 16.56 -0.82 15.98
CA LEU A 358 16.33 -0.44 14.60
C LEU A 358 16.25 1.08 14.41
N SER A 359 15.90 1.85 15.43
CA SER A 359 15.90 3.32 15.38
C SER A 359 17.30 3.93 15.38
N SER A 360 18.35 3.18 15.73
CA SER A 360 19.74 3.66 15.74
C SER A 360 20.49 3.21 14.47
N SER A 361 20.96 4.17 13.68
CA SER A 361 21.76 3.85 12.48
C SER A 361 23.05 3.09 12.81
N LEU A 362 23.68 3.43 13.94
CA LEU A 362 24.88 2.75 14.41
C LEU A 362 24.61 1.30 14.81
N ALA A 363 23.48 1.04 15.48
CA ALA A 363 23.13 -0.30 15.93
C ALA A 363 22.73 -1.20 14.73
N ARG A 364 21.93 -0.67 13.79
CA ARG A 364 21.66 -1.35 12.51
C ARG A 364 22.95 -1.68 11.77
N LYS A 365 23.85 -0.70 11.61
CA LYS A 365 25.15 -0.92 10.97
C LYS A 365 25.96 -2.00 11.69
N THR A 366 26.00 -1.98 13.02
CA THR A 366 26.72 -2.98 13.82
C THR A 366 26.16 -4.39 13.58
N LEU A 367 24.84 -4.53 13.54
CA LEU A 367 24.19 -5.81 13.22
C LEU A 367 24.52 -6.28 11.80
N ILE A 368 24.43 -5.39 10.80
CA ILE A 368 24.75 -5.69 9.40
C ILE A 368 26.22 -6.13 9.26
N ASP A 369 27.15 -5.39 9.87
CA ASP A 369 28.57 -5.73 9.85
C ASP A 369 28.82 -7.11 10.48
N ASN A 370 28.17 -7.40 11.62
CA ASN A 370 28.26 -8.70 12.29
C ASN A 370 27.72 -9.84 11.42
N LEU A 371 26.56 -9.65 10.78
CA LEU A 371 25.98 -10.63 9.85
C LEU A 371 26.93 -10.89 8.67
N MET A 372 27.46 -9.83 8.06
CA MET A 372 28.39 -9.97 6.92
C MET A 372 29.71 -10.64 7.31
N MET A 373 30.21 -10.42 8.53
CA MET A 373 31.35 -11.18 9.06
C MET A 373 31.04 -12.68 9.16
N GLN A 374 29.86 -13.06 9.65
CA GLN A 374 29.45 -14.48 9.68
C GLN A 374 29.33 -15.06 8.27
N VAL A 375 28.73 -14.32 7.33
CA VAL A 375 28.59 -14.72 5.94
C VAL A 375 29.93 -15.04 5.31
N GLN A 376 30.92 -14.17 5.49
CA GLN A 376 32.27 -14.37 4.97
C GLN A 376 33.01 -15.52 5.68
N GLN A 377 32.88 -15.61 7.00
CA GLN A 377 33.58 -16.62 7.81
C GLN A 377 33.12 -18.05 7.47
N TYR A 378 31.81 -18.24 7.29
CA TYR A 378 31.22 -19.58 7.12
C TYR A 378 30.85 -19.90 5.67
N ASN A 379 31.09 -18.99 4.72
CA ASN A 379 30.69 -19.14 3.32
C ASN A 379 29.17 -19.32 3.12
N ILE A 380 28.38 -18.51 3.84
CA ILE A 380 26.90 -18.54 3.78
C ILE A 380 26.43 -17.94 2.45
N ASP A 381 25.35 -18.45 1.87
CA ASP A 381 24.84 -18.03 0.55
C ASP A 381 23.80 -16.90 0.63
N GLY A 382 23.10 -16.78 1.76
CA GLY A 382 22.12 -15.72 2.00
C GLY A 382 21.79 -15.48 3.47
N ILE A 383 21.07 -14.41 3.73
CA ILE A 383 20.50 -14.07 5.04
C ILE A 383 18.98 -14.13 4.92
N ASN A 384 18.35 -14.82 5.88
CA ASN A 384 16.91 -14.85 6.05
C ASN A 384 16.55 -14.05 7.30
N VAL A 385 15.85 -12.93 7.16
CA VAL A 385 15.46 -12.07 8.29
C VAL A 385 14.09 -12.50 8.79
N ASP A 386 14.01 -12.90 10.05
CA ASP A 386 12.79 -13.34 10.73
C ASP A 386 12.57 -12.49 12.00
N PHE A 387 12.10 -11.26 11.78
CA PHE A 387 11.85 -10.29 12.85
C PHE A 387 10.35 -10.26 13.14
N GLU A 388 9.98 -10.63 14.36
CA GLU A 388 8.60 -10.81 14.77
C GLU A 388 8.17 -9.79 15.84
N LYS A 389 9.11 -9.09 16.48
CA LYS A 389 8.80 -8.07 17.50
C LYS A 389 8.71 -6.66 16.90
N VAL A 390 8.44 -6.49 15.61
CA VAL A 390 8.31 -5.16 15.01
C VAL A 390 6.97 -4.52 15.36
N SER A 391 6.98 -3.44 16.16
CA SER A 391 5.80 -2.61 16.44
C SER A 391 5.47 -1.68 15.25
N GLU A 392 4.26 -1.10 15.25
CA GLU A 392 3.82 -0.15 14.21
C GLU A 392 4.78 1.04 14.06
N GLU A 393 5.18 1.64 15.19
CA GLU A 393 6.17 2.72 15.25
C GLU A 393 7.60 2.30 14.84
N CYS A 394 7.90 0.99 14.86
CA CYS A 394 9.18 0.45 14.42
C CYS A 394 9.20 0.13 12.91
N GLY A 395 8.06 0.08 12.23
CA GLY A 395 7.94 -0.37 10.83
C GLY A 395 8.89 0.36 9.87
N GLU A 396 8.92 1.71 9.93
CA GLU A 396 9.82 2.52 9.11
C GLU A 396 11.31 2.17 9.37
N HIS A 397 11.68 1.94 10.63
CA HIS A 397 13.04 1.60 11.03
C HIS A 397 13.44 0.18 10.58
N PHE A 398 12.48 -0.75 10.62
CA PHE A 398 12.67 -2.10 10.10
C PHE A 398 12.91 -2.09 8.59
N ILE A 399 12.10 -1.35 7.83
CA ILE A 399 12.33 -1.21 6.39
C ILE A 399 13.69 -0.59 6.09
N GLU A 400 14.12 0.44 6.83
CA GLU A 400 15.45 1.00 6.62
C GLU A 400 16.57 -0.02 6.91
N PHE A 401 16.41 -0.87 7.93
CA PHE A 401 17.34 -1.99 8.15
C PHE A 401 17.39 -2.96 6.97
N ILE A 402 16.23 -3.35 6.41
CA ILE A 402 16.18 -4.23 5.23
C ILE A 402 16.86 -3.56 4.03
N ARG A 403 16.65 -2.27 3.82
CA ARG A 403 17.31 -1.48 2.75
C ARG A 403 18.82 -1.48 2.91
N GLU A 404 19.32 -1.13 4.10
CA GLU A 404 20.75 -1.08 4.41
C GLU A 404 21.40 -2.46 4.28
N LEU A 405 20.76 -3.51 4.80
CA LEU A 405 21.23 -4.90 4.68
C LEU A 405 21.27 -5.34 3.20
N SER A 406 20.30 -4.93 2.38
CA SER A 406 20.26 -5.27 0.95
C SER A 406 21.48 -4.74 0.19
N ILE A 407 22.04 -3.59 0.57
CA ILE A 407 23.25 -3.04 -0.04
C ILE A 407 24.41 -4.04 0.13
N GLU A 408 24.63 -4.49 1.36
CA GLU A 408 25.75 -5.36 1.69
C GLU A 408 25.55 -6.78 1.12
N CYS A 409 24.34 -7.31 1.16
CA CYS A 409 24.01 -8.58 0.49
C CYS A 409 24.31 -8.49 -1.02
N ARG A 410 23.86 -7.43 -1.70
CA ARG A 410 24.08 -7.25 -3.14
C ARG A 410 25.56 -7.05 -3.48
N ARG A 411 26.31 -6.27 -2.69
CA ARG A 411 27.76 -6.08 -2.85
C ARG A 411 28.53 -7.40 -2.73
N ASN A 412 28.07 -8.31 -1.86
CA ASN A 412 28.69 -9.61 -1.61
C ASN A 412 28.07 -10.77 -2.40
N GLN A 413 27.12 -10.49 -3.31
CA GLN A 413 26.39 -11.49 -4.08
C GLN A 413 25.73 -12.56 -3.19
N LYS A 414 24.97 -12.10 -2.19
CA LYS A 414 24.24 -12.93 -1.23
C LYS A 414 22.76 -12.67 -1.34
N VAL A 415 21.98 -13.74 -1.20
CA VAL A 415 20.52 -13.65 -1.21
C VAL A 415 20.04 -12.99 0.08
N LEU A 416 19.07 -12.09 -0.03
CA LEU A 416 18.31 -11.56 1.10
C LEU A 416 16.85 -12.02 1.00
N SER A 417 16.38 -12.77 2.00
CA SER A 417 14.96 -13.08 2.19
C SER A 417 14.43 -12.50 3.49
N VAL A 418 13.14 -12.21 3.53
CA VAL A 418 12.45 -11.66 4.71
C VAL A 418 11.18 -12.45 4.97
N ASP A 419 11.06 -13.01 6.17
CA ASP A 419 9.89 -13.72 6.66
C ASP A 419 8.83 -12.72 7.12
N ASN A 420 7.59 -12.95 6.73
CA ASN A 420 6.47 -12.08 7.05
C ASN A 420 5.24 -12.92 7.42
N TYR A 421 4.46 -12.42 8.36
CA TYR A 421 3.12 -12.92 8.62
C TYR A 421 2.24 -12.84 7.35
N VAL A 422 1.15 -13.61 7.34
CA VAL A 422 0.08 -13.41 6.34
C VAL A 422 -0.37 -11.94 6.35
N PRO A 423 -0.35 -11.23 5.21
CA PRO A 423 -0.65 -9.80 5.17
C PRO A 423 -2.10 -9.50 5.59
N MET A 424 -2.23 -8.66 6.62
CA MET A 424 -3.47 -8.20 7.22
C MET A 424 -3.38 -6.70 7.49
N GLY A 425 -4.51 -6.04 7.78
CA GLY A 425 -4.50 -4.59 8.02
C GLY A 425 -3.61 -4.17 9.20
N PHE A 426 -3.59 -4.98 10.27
CA PHE A 426 -2.89 -4.69 11.53
C PHE A 426 -1.37 -4.92 11.48
N ASN A 427 -0.83 -5.55 10.43
CA ASN A 427 0.61 -5.77 10.25
C ASN A 427 1.16 -5.06 9.01
N SER A 428 0.43 -4.07 8.49
CA SER A 428 0.82 -3.30 7.30
C SER A 428 2.11 -2.49 7.46
N HIS A 429 2.54 -2.23 8.70
CA HIS A 429 3.81 -1.57 9.03
C HIS A 429 5.06 -2.38 8.65
N TYR A 430 4.90 -3.66 8.26
CA TYR A 430 5.98 -4.42 7.63
C TYR A 430 6.25 -4.01 6.17
N GLU A 431 5.34 -3.25 5.53
CA GLU A 431 5.54 -2.62 4.22
C GLU A 431 6.12 -3.55 3.14
N LEU A 432 5.37 -4.61 2.82
CA LEU A 432 5.78 -5.63 1.85
C LEU A 432 6.18 -5.05 0.49
N GLU A 433 5.53 -3.97 0.04
CA GLU A 433 5.89 -3.31 -1.22
C GLU A 433 7.34 -2.80 -1.21
N GLU A 434 7.78 -2.22 -0.09
CA GLU A 434 9.14 -1.72 0.08
C GLU A 434 10.15 -2.87 0.20
N GLN A 435 9.80 -3.93 0.93
CA GLN A 435 10.63 -5.15 0.96
C GLN A 435 10.77 -5.75 -0.45
N GLY A 436 9.68 -5.79 -1.22
CA GLY A 436 9.63 -6.27 -2.59
C GLY A 436 10.51 -5.47 -3.56
N LYS A 437 10.90 -4.24 -3.22
CA LYS A 437 11.86 -3.45 -4.00
C LYS A 437 13.32 -3.86 -3.71
N VAL A 438 13.66 -4.17 -2.46
CA VAL A 438 15.07 -4.31 -2.03
C VAL A 438 15.53 -5.72 -1.67
N ALA A 439 14.65 -6.59 -1.16
CA ALA A 439 14.94 -7.99 -0.87
C ALA A 439 14.88 -8.84 -2.15
N ASP A 440 15.48 -10.03 -2.15
CA ASP A 440 15.41 -10.95 -3.28
C ASP A 440 14.15 -11.81 -3.23
N TYR A 441 13.76 -12.22 -2.01
CA TYR A 441 12.53 -12.96 -1.75
C TYR A 441 11.78 -12.42 -0.54
N VAL A 442 10.46 -12.47 -0.60
CA VAL A 442 9.57 -12.23 0.55
C VAL A 442 8.87 -13.55 0.84
N ILE A 443 9.07 -14.08 2.04
CA ILE A 443 8.52 -15.37 2.45
C ILE A 443 7.29 -15.10 3.31
N ILE A 444 6.12 -15.55 2.84
CA ILE A 444 4.87 -15.46 3.60
C ILE A 444 4.74 -16.72 4.44
N MET A 445 4.74 -16.56 5.76
CA MET A 445 4.44 -17.63 6.72
C MET A 445 2.96 -18.01 6.61
N GLY A 446 2.62 -18.81 5.61
CA GLY A 446 1.25 -19.27 5.29
C GLY A 446 0.70 -20.29 6.29
N TYR A 447 0.95 -20.07 7.58
CA TYR A 447 0.55 -20.92 8.69
C TYR A 447 0.35 -20.06 9.95
N ASP A 448 0.03 -20.74 11.06
CA ASP A 448 -0.38 -20.13 12.34
C ASP A 448 -1.64 -19.26 12.25
N GLU A 449 -2.58 -19.66 11.38
CA GLU A 449 -3.96 -19.14 11.40
C GLU A 449 -4.59 -19.35 12.78
N HIS A 450 -4.40 -20.54 13.36
CA HIS A 450 -4.67 -20.83 14.76
C HIS A 450 -3.38 -21.36 15.42
N TYR A 451 -2.96 -20.71 16.51
CA TYR A 451 -1.69 -20.94 17.20
C TYR A 451 -1.93 -21.18 18.71
N ALA A 452 -0.87 -21.44 19.50
CA ALA A 452 -1.02 -21.79 20.92
C ALA A 452 -1.87 -20.82 21.76
N GLY A 453 -1.91 -19.54 21.36
CA GLY A 453 -2.64 -18.48 22.04
C GLY A 453 -4.07 -18.25 21.56
N SER A 454 -4.53 -18.94 20.52
CA SER A 454 -5.89 -18.77 20.00
C SER A 454 -6.95 -19.17 21.01
N TRP A 455 -8.09 -18.46 21.02
CA TRP A 455 -9.20 -18.73 21.94
C TRP A 455 -10.16 -19.81 21.44
N GLU A 456 -9.96 -20.31 20.22
CA GLU A 456 -10.69 -21.41 19.61
C GLU A 456 -9.73 -22.36 18.89
N SER A 457 -10.17 -23.62 18.75
CA SER A 457 -9.47 -24.60 17.94
C SER A 457 -9.66 -24.32 16.46
N GLY A 458 -8.64 -24.55 15.65
CA GLY A 458 -8.79 -24.49 14.21
C GLY A 458 -7.56 -25.01 13.47
N SER A 459 -7.62 -24.88 12.15
CA SER A 459 -6.52 -25.23 11.27
C SER A 459 -5.31 -24.34 11.51
N VAL A 460 -4.11 -24.91 11.40
CA VAL A 460 -2.86 -24.14 11.36
C VAL A 460 -2.74 -23.38 10.03
N ALA A 461 -3.27 -23.92 8.92
CA ALA A 461 -3.13 -23.35 7.59
C ALA A 461 -4.27 -23.81 6.67
N SER A 462 -5.48 -23.27 6.86
CA SER A 462 -6.59 -23.54 5.93
C SER A 462 -6.26 -23.00 4.54
N ILE A 463 -6.81 -23.63 3.49
CA ILE A 463 -6.51 -23.22 2.11
C ILE A 463 -6.89 -21.76 1.82
N ASP A 464 -8.00 -21.29 2.39
CA ASP A 464 -8.50 -19.92 2.20
C ASP A 464 -7.59 -18.89 2.87
N TYR A 465 -7.05 -19.22 4.05
CA TYR A 465 -6.05 -18.39 4.73
C TYR A 465 -4.77 -18.26 3.91
N VAL A 466 -4.26 -19.39 3.40
CA VAL A 466 -3.08 -19.44 2.53
C VAL A 466 -3.31 -18.67 1.23
N GLU A 467 -4.42 -18.90 0.54
CA GLU A 467 -4.75 -18.20 -0.71
C GLU A 467 -4.91 -16.69 -0.48
N ASN A 468 -5.51 -16.28 0.64
CA ASN A 468 -5.58 -14.87 1.00
C ASN A 468 -4.17 -14.28 1.17
N GLY A 469 -3.29 -14.94 1.93
CA GLY A 469 -1.92 -14.47 2.13
C GLY A 469 -1.16 -14.27 0.81
N ILE A 470 -1.22 -15.28 -0.06
CA ILE A 470 -0.62 -15.21 -1.40
C ILE A 470 -1.20 -14.06 -2.22
N ARG A 471 -2.53 -13.91 -2.24
CA ARG A 471 -3.22 -12.88 -3.02
C ARG A 471 -2.91 -11.48 -2.51
N GLN A 472 -2.73 -11.28 -1.22
CA GLN A 472 -2.35 -9.98 -0.68
C GLN A 472 -0.89 -9.67 -1.00
N ALA A 473 0.03 -10.61 -0.73
CA ALA A 473 1.46 -10.41 -1.00
C ALA A 473 1.74 -10.09 -2.47
N THR A 474 1.04 -10.77 -3.40
CA THR A 474 1.23 -10.57 -4.85
C THR A 474 0.63 -9.26 -5.41
N LYS A 475 -0.05 -8.45 -4.58
CA LYS A 475 -0.41 -7.07 -4.95
C LYS A 475 0.79 -6.14 -4.84
N ASP A 476 1.66 -6.40 -3.87
CA ASP A 476 2.72 -5.50 -3.43
C ASP A 476 4.10 -5.99 -3.89
N VAL A 477 4.26 -7.31 -4.05
CA VAL A 477 5.52 -7.97 -4.43
C VAL A 477 5.30 -8.80 -5.70
N SER A 478 6.23 -8.70 -6.66
CA SER A 478 6.18 -9.54 -7.86
C SER A 478 6.15 -11.03 -7.49
N ALA A 479 5.28 -11.80 -8.14
CA ALA A 479 5.00 -13.18 -7.75
C ALA A 479 6.25 -14.08 -7.72
N GLU A 480 7.18 -13.90 -8.65
CA GLU A 480 8.44 -14.65 -8.72
C GLU A 480 9.38 -14.42 -7.53
N LYS A 481 9.14 -13.38 -6.72
CA LYS A 481 9.87 -13.10 -5.47
C LYS A 481 9.11 -13.56 -4.23
N VAL A 482 7.84 -13.91 -4.35
CA VAL A 482 7.03 -14.40 -3.23
C VAL A 482 7.27 -15.90 -3.05
N ILE A 483 7.59 -16.33 -1.84
CA ILE A 483 7.64 -17.73 -1.44
C ILE A 483 6.52 -17.94 -0.43
N ASN A 484 5.69 -18.96 -0.62
CA ASN A 484 4.70 -19.33 0.38
C ASN A 484 5.25 -20.44 1.29
N ALA A 485 5.27 -20.20 2.59
CA ALA A 485 5.63 -21.19 3.57
C ALA A 485 4.44 -22.09 3.94
N VAL A 486 4.69 -23.38 4.15
CA VAL A 486 3.69 -24.36 4.60
C VAL A 486 4.14 -25.02 5.90
N PRO A 487 3.20 -25.42 6.79
CA PRO A 487 3.56 -26.09 8.02
C PRO A 487 3.74 -27.59 7.78
N PHE A 488 4.77 -28.16 8.39
CA PHE A 488 4.96 -29.61 8.56
C PHE A 488 4.43 -30.12 9.90
N TYR A 489 3.72 -29.27 10.64
CA TYR A 489 3.03 -29.60 11.88
C TYR A 489 1.56 -29.25 11.79
N THR A 490 0.81 -29.80 12.73
CA THR A 490 -0.53 -29.35 13.07
C THR A 490 -0.63 -29.15 14.58
N ARG A 491 -1.81 -28.78 15.07
CA ARG A 491 -2.12 -28.68 16.49
C ARG A 491 -3.17 -29.71 16.89
N LEU A 492 -2.86 -30.50 17.91
CA LEU A 492 -3.88 -31.23 18.66
C LEU A 492 -4.51 -30.26 19.65
N TRP A 493 -5.81 -30.02 19.50
CA TRP A 493 -6.59 -29.17 20.38
C TRP A 493 -7.35 -30.00 21.40
N GLU A 494 -7.34 -29.55 22.65
CA GLU A 494 -8.21 -30.04 23.71
C GLU A 494 -9.21 -28.93 24.08
N GLU A 495 -10.50 -29.24 23.99
CA GLU A 495 -11.58 -28.33 24.36
C GLU A 495 -12.35 -28.84 25.57
N VAL A 496 -12.51 -27.96 26.57
CA VAL A 496 -13.35 -28.20 27.74
C VAL A 496 -14.36 -27.04 27.88
N PRO A 497 -15.66 -27.30 28.12
CA PRO A 497 -16.62 -26.23 28.35
C PRO A 497 -16.23 -25.33 29.53
N LYS A 498 -16.29 -24.02 29.34
CA LYS A 498 -16.08 -23.06 30.44
C LYS A 498 -17.20 -23.17 31.46
N THR A 499 -16.86 -23.02 32.74
CA THR A 499 -17.82 -22.88 33.83
C THR A 499 -18.52 -21.52 33.78
N GLU A 500 -19.70 -21.41 34.41
CA GLU A 500 -20.40 -20.13 34.53
C GLU A 500 -19.53 -19.06 35.22
N GLN A 501 -18.68 -19.47 36.16
CA GLN A 501 -17.76 -18.56 36.87
C GLN A 501 -16.66 -18.02 35.93
N GLU A 502 -16.08 -18.87 35.07
CA GLU A 502 -15.09 -18.45 34.08
C GLU A 502 -15.69 -17.52 33.03
N LEU A 503 -16.90 -17.82 32.55
CA LEU A 503 -17.64 -16.93 31.64
C LEU A 503 -17.97 -15.59 32.30
N ALA A 504 -18.38 -15.60 33.57
CA ALA A 504 -18.65 -14.38 34.33
C ALA A 504 -17.38 -13.56 34.58
N ALA A 505 -16.24 -14.21 34.83
CA ALA A 505 -14.95 -13.55 35.03
C ALA A 505 -14.43 -12.89 33.74
N GLN A 506 -14.79 -13.42 32.57
CA GLN A 506 -14.43 -12.87 31.26
C GLN A 506 -15.48 -11.90 30.71
N ALA A 507 -16.60 -11.68 31.41
CA ALA A 507 -17.69 -10.84 30.92
C ALA A 507 -17.20 -9.43 30.55
N GLY A 508 -17.45 -9.02 29.30
CA GLY A 508 -17.02 -7.72 28.77
C GLY A 508 -15.66 -7.73 28.06
N THR A 509 -14.97 -8.87 27.97
CA THR A 509 -13.81 -9.06 27.09
C THR A 509 -14.20 -9.76 25.79
N GLU A 510 -13.35 -9.68 24.76
CA GLU A 510 -13.55 -10.44 23.52
C GLU A 510 -13.56 -11.96 23.78
N GLN A 511 -12.77 -12.43 24.74
CA GLN A 511 -12.68 -13.84 25.11
C GLN A 511 -14.03 -14.42 25.61
N ALA A 512 -14.96 -13.58 26.06
CA ALA A 512 -16.28 -13.98 26.55
C ALA A 512 -17.16 -14.66 25.47
N GLN A 513 -16.89 -14.42 24.18
CA GLN A 513 -17.65 -15.02 23.09
C GLN A 513 -17.35 -16.51 22.91
N TYR A 514 -16.18 -16.97 23.38
CA TYR A 514 -15.74 -18.36 23.27
C TYR A 514 -16.20 -19.18 24.45
N LYS A 515 -17.06 -20.17 24.21
CA LYS A 515 -17.65 -21.01 25.26
C LYS A 515 -16.73 -22.14 25.73
N MET A 516 -15.72 -22.47 24.94
CA MET A 516 -14.75 -23.51 25.24
C MET A 516 -13.47 -22.88 25.78
N LYS A 517 -12.86 -23.53 26.76
CA LYS A 517 -11.45 -23.35 27.09
C LYS A 517 -10.68 -24.29 26.17
N VAL A 518 -9.68 -23.74 25.49
CA VAL A 518 -8.85 -24.49 24.55
C VAL A 518 -7.41 -24.50 25.00
N THR A 519 -6.74 -25.63 24.82
CA THR A 519 -5.28 -25.78 24.89
C THR A 519 -4.82 -26.57 23.68
N SER A 520 -3.57 -26.40 23.26
CA SER A 520 -3.05 -27.19 22.16
C SER A 520 -1.57 -27.47 22.23
N GLU A 521 -1.18 -28.59 21.64
CA GLU A 521 0.20 -28.99 21.41
C GLU A 521 0.47 -29.11 19.91
N ALA A 522 1.68 -28.74 19.49
CA ALA A 522 2.11 -28.92 18.10
C ALA A 522 2.61 -30.35 17.90
N LEU A 523 2.16 -31.00 16.83
CA LEU A 523 2.55 -32.36 16.46
C LEU A 523 3.06 -32.38 15.02
N GLY A 524 4.17 -33.07 14.76
CA GLY A 524 4.61 -33.36 13.40
C GLY A 524 3.62 -34.27 12.67
N MET A 525 3.69 -34.34 11.34
CA MET A 525 2.71 -35.09 10.53
C MET A 525 2.57 -36.56 10.95
N GLN A 526 3.69 -37.23 11.22
CA GLN A 526 3.70 -38.65 11.63
C GLN A 526 3.11 -38.85 13.04
N GLU A 527 3.37 -37.93 13.96
CA GLU A 527 2.87 -37.95 15.33
C GLU A 527 1.37 -37.66 15.37
N ALA A 528 0.92 -36.69 14.57
CA ALA A 528 -0.48 -36.33 14.42
C ALA A 528 -1.32 -37.50 13.87
N GLU A 529 -0.84 -38.18 12.82
CA GLU A 529 -1.48 -39.39 12.28
C GLU A 529 -1.55 -40.51 13.33
N ALA A 530 -0.46 -40.73 14.08
CA ALA A 530 -0.42 -41.73 15.12
C ALA A 530 -1.38 -41.41 16.29
N CYS A 531 -1.49 -40.13 16.68
CA CYS A 531 -2.41 -39.66 17.71
C CYS A 531 -3.86 -40.00 17.36
N VAL A 532 -4.28 -39.68 16.13
CA VAL A 532 -5.63 -39.98 15.63
C VAL A 532 -5.89 -41.48 15.57
N ALA A 533 -4.92 -42.25 15.08
CA ALA A 533 -5.04 -43.71 15.01
C ALA A 533 -5.15 -44.36 16.39
N GLN A 534 -4.39 -43.89 17.39
CA GLN A 534 -4.45 -44.37 18.77
C GLN A 534 -5.79 -44.05 19.43
N ALA A 535 -6.38 -42.90 19.13
CA ALA A 535 -7.72 -42.53 19.59
C ALA A 535 -8.84 -43.35 18.91
N GLY A 536 -8.54 -44.04 17.80
CA GLY A 536 -9.54 -44.76 17.00
C GLY A 536 -10.57 -43.81 16.35
N ALA A 537 -10.20 -42.53 16.16
CA ALA A 537 -11.07 -41.52 15.61
C ALA A 537 -11.19 -41.66 14.09
N ALA A 538 -12.36 -41.34 13.54
CA ALA A 538 -12.56 -41.32 12.10
C ALA A 538 -11.95 -40.05 11.51
N VAL A 539 -11.24 -40.21 10.40
CA VAL A 539 -10.69 -39.09 9.61
C VAL A 539 -11.62 -38.81 8.44
N THR A 540 -11.98 -37.55 8.25
CA THR A 540 -12.79 -37.09 7.13
C THR A 540 -12.13 -35.89 6.46
N TRP A 541 -12.08 -35.90 5.13
CA TRP A 541 -11.65 -34.73 4.37
C TRP A 541 -12.63 -33.57 4.59
N ASP A 542 -12.11 -32.46 5.07
CA ASP A 542 -12.83 -31.20 5.23
C ASP A 542 -12.57 -30.32 4.01
N GLU A 543 -13.63 -30.10 3.22
CA GLU A 543 -13.53 -29.34 1.98
C GLU A 543 -13.28 -27.84 2.22
N GLU A 544 -13.64 -27.30 3.38
CA GLU A 544 -13.44 -25.88 3.70
C GLU A 544 -11.96 -25.59 3.97
N THR A 545 -11.32 -26.43 4.77
CA THR A 545 -9.90 -26.27 5.12
C THR A 545 -8.96 -26.93 4.12
N GLN A 546 -9.45 -27.84 3.27
CA GLN A 546 -8.69 -28.76 2.42
C GLN A 546 -7.66 -29.55 3.24
N GLN A 547 -8.12 -30.11 4.35
CA GLN A 547 -7.33 -30.94 5.26
C GLN A 547 -8.14 -32.14 5.73
N ASN A 548 -7.43 -33.17 6.18
CA ASN A 548 -8.06 -34.29 6.87
C ASN A 548 -8.36 -33.89 8.33
N TYR A 549 -9.63 -33.90 8.72
CA TYR A 549 -10.08 -33.55 10.06
C TYR A 549 -10.42 -34.79 10.88
N ALA A 550 -10.09 -34.77 12.16
CA ALA A 550 -10.54 -35.76 13.14
C ALA A 550 -10.97 -35.10 14.45
N GLN A 551 -11.97 -35.70 15.09
CA GLN A 551 -12.47 -35.30 16.41
C GLN A 551 -12.87 -36.53 17.21
N TRP A 552 -12.61 -36.51 18.52
CA TRP A 552 -13.07 -37.53 19.45
C TRP A 552 -13.28 -36.95 20.86
N GLU A 553 -13.96 -37.70 21.72
CA GLU A 553 -14.09 -37.38 23.14
C GLU A 553 -13.24 -38.35 23.97
N SER A 554 -12.45 -37.82 24.91
CA SER A 554 -11.75 -38.61 25.93
C SER A 554 -11.65 -37.81 27.22
N ASP A 555 -11.73 -38.49 28.36
CA ASP A 555 -11.49 -37.91 29.69
C ASP A 555 -12.27 -36.62 30.01
N GLY A 556 -13.46 -36.45 29.42
CA GLY A 556 -14.32 -35.28 29.61
C GLY A 556 -13.95 -34.06 28.77
N ALA A 557 -13.00 -34.19 27.85
CA ALA A 557 -12.62 -33.19 26.87
C ALA A 557 -12.96 -33.63 25.43
N THR A 558 -13.12 -32.66 24.54
CA THR A 558 -13.20 -32.89 23.10
C THR A 558 -11.85 -32.60 22.47
N TYR A 559 -11.29 -33.57 21.77
CA TYR A 559 -10.06 -33.40 21.01
C TYR A 559 -10.35 -33.14 19.54
N LYS A 560 -9.63 -32.21 18.92
CA LYS A 560 -9.76 -31.85 17.50
C LYS A 560 -8.41 -31.67 16.84
N ILE A 561 -8.29 -32.06 15.58
CA ILE A 561 -7.06 -31.92 14.81
C ILE A 561 -7.34 -31.83 13.30
N TRP A 562 -6.59 -30.95 12.63
CA TRP A 562 -6.60 -30.77 11.18
C TRP A 562 -5.25 -31.19 10.62
N LEU A 563 -5.16 -32.38 10.05
CA LEU A 563 -3.91 -33.00 9.65
C LEU A 563 -3.31 -32.31 8.42
N GLU A 564 -1.99 -32.13 8.45
CA GLU A 564 -1.20 -31.91 7.25
C GLU A 564 -0.71 -33.25 6.70
N ASP A 565 -0.96 -33.48 5.41
CA ASP A 565 -0.55 -34.67 4.68
C ASP A 565 -0.30 -34.35 3.20
N SER A 566 -0.04 -35.38 2.39
CA SER A 566 0.22 -35.18 0.96
C SER A 566 -0.89 -34.44 0.22
N SER A 567 -2.16 -34.62 0.60
CA SER A 567 -3.31 -34.01 -0.07
C SER A 567 -3.44 -32.53 0.29
N SER A 568 -3.29 -32.18 1.58
CA SER A 568 -3.35 -30.79 2.04
C SER A 568 -2.16 -29.98 1.53
N ILE A 569 -0.95 -30.56 1.55
CA ILE A 569 0.25 -29.92 1.00
C ILE A 569 0.13 -29.75 -0.51
N GLU A 570 -0.37 -30.75 -1.24
CA GLU A 570 -0.62 -30.63 -2.68
C GLU A 570 -1.65 -29.54 -3.01
N ALA A 571 -2.70 -29.37 -2.19
CA ALA A 571 -3.66 -28.28 -2.37
C ALA A 571 -2.99 -26.90 -2.28
N LYS A 572 -2.10 -26.70 -1.29
CA LYS A 572 -1.34 -25.46 -1.12
C LYS A 572 -0.33 -25.23 -2.26
N LEU A 573 0.34 -26.29 -2.73
CA LEU A 573 1.27 -26.20 -3.87
C LEU A 573 0.57 -25.84 -5.19
N LYS A 574 -0.69 -26.25 -5.38
CA LYS A 574 -1.50 -25.79 -6.54
C LYS A 574 -1.76 -24.28 -6.51
N LEU A 575 -1.85 -23.66 -5.33
CA LEU A 575 -1.91 -22.20 -5.22
C LEU A 575 -0.59 -21.57 -5.67
N MET A 576 0.54 -22.13 -5.24
CA MET A 576 1.86 -21.67 -5.68
C MET A 576 1.98 -21.65 -7.21
N GLU A 577 1.54 -22.72 -7.88
CA GLU A 577 1.50 -22.78 -9.36
C GLU A 577 0.51 -21.79 -9.97
N LYS A 578 -0.73 -21.73 -9.44
CA LYS A 578 -1.79 -20.81 -9.89
C LYS A 578 -1.34 -19.35 -9.88
N TYR A 579 -0.61 -18.94 -8.84
CA TYR A 579 -0.11 -17.58 -8.66
C TYR A 579 1.32 -17.36 -9.17
N GLN A 580 1.95 -18.39 -9.75
CA GLN A 580 3.30 -18.34 -10.34
C GLN A 580 4.40 -17.94 -9.35
N LEU A 581 4.26 -18.31 -8.08
CA LEU A 581 5.15 -17.90 -6.99
C LEU A 581 6.59 -18.35 -7.19
N GLY A 582 7.55 -17.63 -6.60
CA GLY A 582 8.98 -17.91 -6.64
C GLY A 582 9.39 -19.25 -6.01
N GLY A 583 8.57 -19.81 -5.13
CA GLY A 583 8.85 -21.09 -4.49
C GLY A 583 7.94 -21.44 -3.33
N VAL A 584 8.33 -22.48 -2.61
CA VAL A 584 7.73 -22.94 -1.35
C VAL A 584 8.79 -22.99 -0.26
N ALA A 585 8.38 -22.68 0.98
CA ALA A 585 9.17 -22.92 2.16
C ALA A 585 8.43 -23.85 3.13
N ALA A 586 9.13 -24.54 4.02
CA ALA A 586 8.49 -25.48 4.95
C ALA A 586 8.99 -25.34 6.39
N TRP A 587 8.06 -25.03 7.31
CA TRP A 587 8.33 -25.00 8.76
C TRP A 587 7.78 -26.26 9.44
N LYS A 588 8.61 -27.17 9.91
CA LYS A 588 10.07 -27.18 9.82
C LYS A 588 10.55 -28.57 9.48
N LEU A 589 11.79 -28.62 9.00
CA LEU A 589 12.45 -29.86 8.65
C LEU A 589 12.47 -30.84 9.84
N GLY A 590 12.16 -32.10 9.57
CA GLY A 590 12.07 -33.20 10.53
C GLY A 590 10.67 -33.45 11.08
N PHE A 591 9.68 -32.62 10.74
CA PHE A 591 8.27 -32.82 11.12
C PHE A 591 7.41 -33.43 10.01
N GLU A 592 7.91 -33.45 8.78
CA GLU A 592 7.23 -34.04 7.64
C GLU A 592 7.30 -35.56 7.61
N LYS A 593 6.40 -36.15 6.81
CA LYS A 593 6.54 -37.52 6.35
C LYS A 593 7.40 -37.56 5.06
N PRO A 594 8.18 -38.62 4.81
CA PRO A 594 9.08 -38.69 3.66
C PRO A 594 8.40 -38.45 2.30
N GLU A 595 7.16 -38.91 2.11
CA GLU A 595 6.41 -38.74 0.86
C GLU A 595 6.09 -37.29 0.50
N ILE A 596 6.13 -36.35 1.46
CA ILE A 596 5.84 -34.94 1.22
C ILE A 596 6.85 -34.31 0.27
N TRP A 597 8.12 -34.71 0.34
CA TRP A 597 9.15 -34.23 -0.57
C TRP A 597 8.86 -34.59 -2.02
N SER A 598 8.37 -35.80 -2.28
CA SER A 598 7.95 -36.21 -3.63
C SER A 598 6.70 -35.47 -4.11
N VAL A 599 5.87 -34.93 -3.20
CA VAL A 599 4.76 -34.04 -3.58
C VAL A 599 5.31 -32.68 -3.98
N ILE A 600 6.17 -32.08 -3.16
CA ILE A 600 6.80 -30.78 -3.42
C ILE A 600 7.58 -30.79 -4.75
N GLU A 601 8.39 -31.82 -4.99
CA GLU A 601 9.23 -31.93 -6.19
C GLU A 601 8.44 -31.84 -7.51
N LYS A 602 7.14 -32.20 -7.52
CA LYS A 602 6.27 -32.09 -8.70
C LYS A 602 6.02 -30.65 -9.13
N TYR A 603 6.11 -29.69 -8.20
CA TYR A 603 5.73 -28.29 -8.39
C TYR A 603 6.94 -27.34 -8.44
N ILE A 604 8.16 -27.85 -8.24
CA ILE A 604 9.42 -27.08 -8.23
C ILE A 604 10.18 -27.17 -9.57
N LYS A 605 9.76 -28.07 -10.47
CA LYS A 605 10.42 -28.35 -11.75
C LYS A 605 10.05 -27.41 -12.89
#